data_AF-A0A372IP78-F1
#
_entry.id   AF-A0A372IP78-F1
#
_cell.length_a   1.000
_cell.length_b   1.000
_cell.length_c   1.000
_cell.angle_alpha   90.00
_cell.angle_beta   90.00
_cell.angle_gamma   90.00
#
_symmetry.space_group_name_H-M   'P 1'
#
loop_
_entity.id
_entity.type
_entity.pdbx_description
1 polymer ?
#
loop_
_entity_poly.entity_id
_entity_poly.type
_entity_poly.pdbx_seq_one_letter_code
_entity_poly.pdbx_strand_id
1 'polypeptide(L)'
;MMLRVLLFAGFLVAYIVWVLACLRASNKLQSDAVKGHTFWASELLLLLNYGAFFGFIWILSGLWSLRLVVMFLLASQLGTLVSLGMAALLGAETPKSAMRAMWMAVELQMQQPMLFKVMTWLTGIVFWCYPIVAGVIYFRHPLYSGVVKILMVKYSLLLLILGGYPLMLVVLIGLLASENLDEETRQGIFINQLGGMIPTALFVALALWAFGAGGVNHSFDMAALSGTLSLRTLLLLLLFFACVVLLPYLIGSKRARRRRLDFLQEQSGFIAGLVDVLESPTPLTWQEKLTKLRGELADRRTKLVDDEVSLQMKAELDAGSEVPPQLTLAAEALKNTSGVDARFLFSGSLNKLEEEVSEIAADLQSRPPAGVEAAAALWSKKYETRKADLAKEMESATTKKTLVTVGMGAAATTIVSAILSEVGKAAWTVISQHAVR
;
A
#
# COMPACT_ATOMS: atom_id res chain seq x y z
N MET A 1 -15.98 -8.98 -45.15
CA MET A 1 -15.43 -7.71 -44.61
C MET A 1 -16.35 -7.07 -43.57
N MET A 2 -17.64 -6.89 -43.88
CA MET A 2 -18.63 -6.29 -42.97
C MET A 2 -18.75 -6.99 -41.59
N LEU A 3 -18.75 -8.33 -41.55
CA LEU A 3 -18.76 -9.09 -40.28
C LEU A 3 -17.55 -8.80 -39.38
N ARG A 4 -16.34 -8.62 -39.94
CA ARG A 4 -15.12 -8.28 -39.18
C ARG A 4 -15.24 -6.91 -38.53
N VAL A 5 -15.77 -5.94 -39.27
CA VAL A 5 -15.98 -4.58 -38.76
C VAL A 5 -16.99 -4.59 -37.61
N LEU A 6 -18.10 -5.33 -37.76
CA LEU A 6 -19.11 -5.47 -36.71
C LEU A 6 -18.56 -6.15 -35.45
N LEU A 7 -17.79 -7.23 -35.58
CA LEU A 7 -17.16 -7.92 -34.45
C LEU A 7 -16.15 -7.03 -33.71
N PHE A 8 -15.34 -6.27 -34.46
CA PHE A 8 -14.40 -5.34 -33.85
C PHE A 8 -15.09 -4.16 -33.17
N ALA A 9 -16.18 -3.64 -33.75
CA ALA A 9 -17.03 -2.63 -33.09
C ALA A 9 -17.64 -3.18 -31.79
N GLY A 10 -18.10 -4.44 -31.79
CA GLY A 10 -18.56 -5.13 -30.60
C GLY A 10 -17.47 -5.23 -29.52
N PHE A 11 -16.23 -5.53 -29.91
CA PHE A 11 -15.08 -5.49 -29.00
C PHE A 11 -14.85 -4.10 -28.41
N LEU A 12 -14.91 -3.02 -29.21
CA LEU A 12 -14.73 -1.66 -28.71
C LEU A 12 -15.82 -1.27 -27.70
N VAL A 13 -17.08 -1.65 -27.95
CA VAL A 13 -18.18 -1.45 -27.00
C VAL A 13 -17.92 -2.23 -25.71
N ALA A 14 -17.55 -3.51 -25.81
CA ALA A 14 -17.21 -4.33 -24.66
C ALA A 14 -16.03 -3.76 -23.86
N TYR A 15 -15.04 -3.20 -24.54
CA TYR A 15 -13.88 -2.53 -23.94
C TYR A 15 -14.27 -1.28 -23.16
N ILE A 16 -15.10 -0.40 -23.74
CA ILE A 16 -15.60 0.81 -23.05
C ILE A 16 -16.43 0.42 -21.83
N VAL A 17 -17.34 -0.56 -21.97
CA VAL A 17 -18.15 -1.07 -20.85
C VAL A 17 -17.27 -1.63 -19.74
N TRP A 18 -16.22 -2.38 -20.09
CA TRP A 18 -15.25 -2.90 -19.12
C TRP A 18 -14.50 -1.79 -18.38
N VAL A 19 -13.99 -0.77 -19.09
CA VAL A 19 -13.33 0.38 -18.44
C VAL A 19 -14.27 1.07 -17.45
N LEU A 20 -15.51 1.33 -17.84
CA LEU A 20 -16.53 1.92 -16.96
C LEU A 20 -16.86 1.01 -15.76
N ALA A 21 -16.93 -0.30 -15.97
CA ALA A 21 -17.14 -1.27 -14.90
C ALA A 21 -15.96 -1.29 -13.91
N CYS A 22 -14.73 -1.25 -14.40
CA CYS A 22 -13.53 -1.15 -13.56
C CYS A 22 -13.50 0.14 -12.73
N LEU A 23 -13.86 1.29 -13.32
CA LEU A 23 -13.96 2.56 -12.58
C LEU A 23 -15.01 2.47 -11.46
N ARG A 24 -16.19 1.91 -11.75
CA ARG A 24 -17.23 1.71 -10.73
C ARG A 24 -16.81 0.71 -9.65
N ALA A 25 -16.19 -0.39 -10.03
CA ALA A 25 -15.69 -1.41 -9.10
C ALA A 25 -14.57 -0.83 -8.20
N SER A 26 -13.68 0.00 -8.75
CA SER A 26 -12.66 0.70 -7.98
C SER A 26 -13.25 1.68 -6.97
N ASN A 27 -14.23 2.50 -7.38
CA ASN A 27 -14.94 3.41 -6.46
C ASN A 27 -15.68 2.63 -5.36
N LYS A 28 -16.30 1.49 -5.72
CA LYS A 28 -16.94 0.60 -4.74
C LYS A 28 -15.92 0.01 -3.77
N LEU A 29 -14.77 -0.46 -4.26
CA LEU A 29 -13.68 -0.98 -3.44
C LEU A 29 -13.19 0.06 -2.43
N GLN A 30 -13.04 1.33 -2.85
CA GLN A 30 -12.67 2.42 -1.94
C GLN A 30 -13.75 2.67 -0.87
N SER A 31 -15.02 2.69 -1.25
CA SER A 31 -16.13 2.85 -0.29
C SER A 31 -16.21 1.67 0.69
N ASP A 32 -16.04 0.45 0.19
CA ASP A 32 -16.08 -0.77 0.98
C ASP A 32 -14.84 -0.91 1.88
N ALA A 33 -13.68 -0.36 1.46
CA ALA A 33 -12.48 -0.25 2.30
C ALA A 33 -12.70 0.62 3.53
N VAL A 34 -13.45 1.72 3.39
CA VAL A 34 -13.87 2.56 4.52
C VAL A 34 -14.89 1.82 5.41
N LYS A 35 -15.60 0.82 4.90
CA LYS A 35 -16.51 0.00 5.73
C LYS A 35 -15.84 -1.23 6.34
N GLY A 36 -14.55 -1.47 6.04
CA GLY A 36 -13.83 -2.68 6.47
C GLY A 36 -14.25 -3.97 5.73
N HIS A 37 -14.92 -3.85 4.59
CA HIS A 37 -15.48 -4.98 3.83
C HIS A 37 -14.93 -5.07 2.40
N THR A 38 -13.62 -5.25 2.24
CA THR A 38 -12.97 -5.19 0.92
C THR A 38 -13.07 -6.46 0.08
N PHE A 39 -13.37 -7.62 0.70
CA PHE A 39 -13.28 -8.93 0.04
C PHE A 39 -14.10 -9.01 -1.26
N TRP A 40 -15.40 -8.77 -1.20
CA TRP A 40 -16.27 -8.91 -2.38
C TRP A 40 -15.96 -7.91 -3.49
N ALA A 41 -15.57 -6.68 -3.12
CA ALA A 41 -15.17 -5.67 -4.09
C ALA A 41 -13.85 -6.05 -4.78
N SER A 42 -12.90 -6.63 -4.04
CA SER A 42 -11.65 -7.15 -4.61
C SER A 42 -11.88 -8.34 -5.54
N GLU A 43 -12.78 -9.26 -5.17
CA GLU A 43 -13.15 -10.42 -5.99
C GLU A 43 -13.85 -9.98 -7.28
N LEU A 44 -14.77 -9.01 -7.20
CA LEU A 44 -15.41 -8.45 -8.38
C LEU A 44 -14.39 -7.83 -9.35
N LEU A 45 -13.41 -7.08 -8.84
CA LEU A 45 -12.38 -6.46 -9.67
C LEU A 45 -11.48 -7.52 -10.34
N LEU A 46 -11.15 -8.58 -9.62
CA LEU A 46 -10.39 -9.72 -10.12
C LEU A 46 -11.15 -10.43 -11.25
N LEU A 47 -12.42 -10.76 -11.03
CA LEU A 47 -13.28 -11.38 -12.04
C LEU A 47 -13.46 -10.49 -13.27
N LEU A 48 -13.62 -9.17 -13.10
CA LEU A 48 -13.69 -8.22 -14.21
C LEU A 48 -12.40 -8.23 -15.03
N ASN A 49 -11.24 -8.23 -14.39
CA ASN A 49 -9.95 -8.24 -15.08
C ASN A 49 -9.71 -9.54 -15.85
N TYR A 50 -10.00 -10.70 -15.26
CA TYR A 50 -9.81 -11.99 -15.94
C TYR A 50 -10.87 -12.22 -17.02
N GLY A 51 -12.12 -11.86 -16.73
CA GLY A 51 -13.21 -11.91 -17.69
C GLY A 51 -12.90 -11.07 -18.93
N ALA A 52 -12.37 -9.85 -18.75
CA ALA A 52 -11.93 -9.02 -19.86
C ALA A 52 -10.72 -9.61 -20.59
N PHE A 53 -9.70 -10.07 -19.88
CA PHE A 53 -8.50 -10.66 -20.50
C PHE A 53 -8.87 -11.84 -21.42
N PHE A 54 -9.59 -12.84 -20.90
CA PHE A 54 -9.99 -14.01 -21.69
C PHE A 54 -11.10 -13.68 -22.70
N GLY A 55 -12.06 -12.84 -22.33
CA GLY A 55 -13.17 -12.43 -23.19
C GLY A 55 -12.70 -11.66 -24.42
N PHE A 56 -11.78 -10.70 -24.27
CA PHE A 56 -11.22 -9.95 -25.39
C PHE A 56 -10.39 -10.84 -26.32
N ILE A 57 -9.57 -11.73 -25.76
CA ILE A 57 -8.82 -12.72 -26.56
C ILE A 57 -9.80 -13.59 -27.35
N TRP A 58 -10.89 -14.04 -26.74
CA TRP A 58 -11.90 -14.84 -27.43
C TRP A 58 -12.62 -14.06 -28.55
N ILE A 59 -13.09 -12.85 -28.28
CA ILE A 59 -13.77 -12.02 -29.29
C ILE A 59 -12.84 -11.72 -30.48
N LEU A 60 -11.57 -11.43 -30.21
CA LEU A 60 -10.61 -10.99 -31.22
C LEU A 60 -9.92 -12.14 -31.98
N SER A 61 -9.76 -13.30 -31.36
CA SER A 61 -9.00 -14.42 -31.96
C SER A 61 -9.76 -15.74 -32.05
N GLY A 62 -10.91 -15.87 -31.39
CA GLY A 62 -11.64 -17.11 -31.19
C GLY A 62 -10.98 -18.09 -30.21
N LEU A 63 -9.86 -17.72 -29.59
CA LEU A 63 -9.18 -18.57 -28.60
C LEU A 63 -9.96 -18.57 -27.29
N TRP A 64 -10.57 -19.71 -26.97
CA TRP A 64 -11.19 -19.98 -25.68
C TRP A 64 -10.67 -21.29 -25.10
N SER A 65 -10.37 -21.29 -23.81
CA SER A 65 -10.03 -22.51 -23.08
C SER A 65 -10.51 -22.41 -21.65
N LEU A 66 -11.55 -23.17 -21.31
CA LEU A 66 -12.07 -23.26 -19.95
C LEU A 66 -10.97 -23.68 -18.96
N ARG A 67 -10.06 -24.56 -19.39
CA ARG A 67 -8.92 -25.00 -18.58
C ARG A 67 -8.00 -23.84 -18.19
N LEU A 68 -7.73 -22.91 -19.11
CA LEU A 68 -6.92 -21.72 -18.82
C LEU A 68 -7.65 -20.79 -17.84
N VAL A 69 -8.93 -20.55 -18.08
CA VAL A 69 -9.74 -19.67 -17.22
C VAL A 69 -9.77 -20.21 -15.78
N VAL A 70 -10.08 -21.49 -15.62
CA VAL A 70 -10.13 -22.14 -14.30
C VAL A 70 -8.77 -22.13 -13.61
N MET A 71 -7.68 -22.38 -14.36
CA MET A 71 -6.33 -22.36 -13.81
C MET A 71 -5.94 -20.99 -13.23
N PHE A 72 -6.24 -19.90 -13.97
CA PHE A 72 -5.98 -18.54 -13.51
C PHE A 72 -6.85 -18.15 -12.31
N LEU A 73 -8.13 -18.55 -12.32
CA LEU A 73 -9.03 -18.33 -11.18
C LEU A 73 -8.54 -19.07 -9.93
N LEU A 74 -8.20 -20.35 -10.05
CA LEU A 74 -7.70 -21.15 -8.91
C LEU A 74 -6.39 -20.59 -8.36
N ALA A 75 -5.45 -20.18 -9.22
CA ALA A 75 -4.21 -19.55 -8.77
C ALA A 75 -4.49 -18.25 -8.01
N SER A 76 -5.45 -17.45 -8.48
CA SER A 76 -5.83 -16.20 -7.81
C SER A 76 -6.50 -16.45 -6.46
N GLN A 77 -7.42 -17.42 -6.38
CA GLN A 77 -8.05 -17.81 -5.12
C GLN A 77 -7.04 -18.39 -4.12
N LEU A 78 -6.06 -19.15 -4.60
CA LEU A 78 -4.94 -19.61 -3.76
C LEU A 78 -4.17 -18.43 -3.17
N GLY A 79 -3.91 -17.38 -3.96
CA GLY A 79 -3.33 -16.11 -3.49
C GLY A 79 -4.11 -15.48 -2.35
N THR A 80 -5.43 -15.38 -2.51
CA THR A 80 -6.34 -14.86 -1.47
C THR A 80 -6.31 -15.72 -0.20
N LEU A 81 -6.36 -17.05 -0.34
CA LEU A 81 -6.31 -17.98 0.80
C LEU A 81 -4.97 -17.92 1.55
N VAL A 82 -3.85 -17.80 0.83
CA VAL A 82 -2.53 -17.62 1.43
C VAL A 82 -2.47 -16.30 2.20
N SER A 83 -2.96 -15.21 1.60
CA SER A 83 -3.03 -13.91 2.27
C SER A 83 -3.87 -13.96 3.55
N LEU A 84 -5.06 -14.55 3.50
CA LEU A 84 -5.93 -14.73 4.68
C LEU A 84 -5.28 -15.60 5.76
N GLY A 85 -4.69 -16.73 5.37
CA GLY A 85 -3.98 -17.62 6.30
C GLY A 85 -2.81 -16.92 6.99
N MET A 86 -2.03 -16.15 6.23
CA MET A 86 -0.92 -15.36 6.78
C MET A 86 -1.40 -14.21 7.67
N ALA A 87 -2.48 -13.54 7.29
CA ALA A 87 -3.07 -12.47 8.08
C ALA A 87 -3.59 -13.00 9.43
N ALA A 88 -4.24 -14.17 9.44
CA ALA A 88 -4.70 -14.85 10.64
C ALA A 88 -3.53 -15.30 11.53
N LEU A 89 -2.45 -15.86 10.95
CA LEU A 89 -1.28 -16.31 11.70
C LEU A 89 -0.47 -15.17 12.33
N LEU A 90 -0.45 -14.01 11.66
CA LEU A 90 0.38 -12.88 12.05
C LEU A 90 -0.40 -11.77 12.78
N GLY A 91 -1.71 -11.90 12.92
CA GLY A 91 -2.57 -10.93 13.60
C GLY A 91 -2.62 -9.56 12.89
N ALA A 92 -2.51 -9.55 11.56
CA ALA A 92 -2.32 -8.32 10.78
C ALA A 92 -3.63 -7.61 10.37
N GLU A 93 -4.81 -8.13 10.75
CA GLU A 93 -6.09 -7.52 10.40
C GLU A 93 -6.55 -6.53 11.46
N THR A 94 -6.30 -5.25 11.20
CA THR A 94 -7.09 -4.19 11.82
C THR A 94 -8.09 -3.62 10.81
N PRO A 95 -9.34 -3.36 11.24
CA PRO A 95 -10.36 -2.76 10.36
C PRO A 95 -9.94 -1.38 9.82
N LYS A 96 -8.96 -0.74 10.47
CA LYS A 96 -8.41 0.56 10.07
C LYS A 96 -7.29 0.49 9.04
N SER A 97 -6.69 -0.68 8.81
CA SER A 97 -5.55 -0.82 7.89
C SER A 97 -5.90 -0.41 6.45
N ALA A 98 -7.06 -0.81 5.95
CA ALA A 98 -7.53 -0.46 4.61
C ALA A 98 -7.78 1.05 4.44
N MET A 99 -8.44 1.67 5.42
CA MET A 99 -8.61 3.14 5.46
C MET A 99 -7.26 3.84 5.49
N ARG A 100 -6.32 3.34 6.30
CA ARG A 100 -5.01 3.97 6.45
C ARG A 100 -4.21 3.88 5.16
N ALA A 101 -4.20 2.73 4.50
CA ALA A 101 -3.58 2.55 3.20
C ALA A 101 -4.20 3.48 2.14
N MET A 102 -5.54 3.66 2.16
CA MET A 102 -6.24 4.57 1.26
C MET A 102 -5.81 6.03 1.49
N TRP A 103 -5.83 6.52 2.73
CA TRP A 103 -5.39 7.89 3.03
C TRP A 103 -3.94 8.10 2.61
N MET A 104 -3.05 7.16 2.95
CA MET A 104 -1.63 7.25 2.62
C MET A 104 -1.39 7.29 1.10
N ALA A 105 -2.21 6.61 0.30
CA ALA A 105 -2.11 6.69 -1.16
C ALA A 105 -2.46 8.09 -1.68
N VAL A 106 -3.47 8.73 -1.09
CA VAL A 106 -3.86 10.12 -1.41
C VAL A 106 -2.80 11.10 -0.93
N GLU A 107 -2.25 10.92 0.27
CA GLU A 107 -1.15 11.73 0.78
C GLU A 107 0.08 11.66 -0.14
N LEU A 108 0.47 10.47 -0.59
CA LEU A 108 1.57 10.30 -1.55
C LEU A 108 1.32 11.05 -2.86
N GLN A 109 0.07 11.03 -3.34
CA GLN A 109 -0.33 11.78 -4.53
C GLN A 109 -0.23 13.29 -4.32
N MET A 110 -0.61 13.80 -3.13
CA MET A 110 -0.50 15.22 -2.78
C MET A 110 0.96 15.66 -2.61
N GLN A 111 1.81 14.81 -2.05
CA GLN A 111 3.25 15.08 -1.88
C GLN A 111 4.01 15.03 -3.20
N GLN A 112 3.61 14.17 -4.14
CA GLN A 112 4.31 13.96 -5.42
C GLN A 112 3.36 14.06 -6.63
N PRO A 113 2.71 15.22 -6.84
CA PRO A 113 1.65 15.36 -7.85
C PRO A 113 2.17 15.13 -9.28
N MET A 114 3.41 15.56 -9.57
CA MET A 114 4.00 15.38 -10.89
C MET A 114 4.28 13.91 -11.22
N LEU A 115 4.78 13.13 -10.26
CA LEU A 115 5.05 11.70 -10.46
C LEU A 115 3.75 10.96 -10.78
N PHE A 116 2.71 11.18 -9.98
CA PHE A 116 1.39 10.57 -10.20
C PHE A 116 0.76 11.02 -11.51
N LYS A 117 0.89 12.30 -11.88
CA LYS A 117 0.39 12.81 -13.17
C LYS A 117 1.09 12.12 -14.34
N VAL A 118 2.42 12.00 -14.32
CA VAL A 118 3.20 11.32 -15.37
C VAL A 118 2.80 9.85 -15.48
N MET A 119 2.72 9.14 -14.34
CA MET A 119 2.35 7.72 -14.34
C MET A 119 0.92 7.49 -14.82
N THR A 120 -0.01 8.37 -14.44
CA THR A 120 -1.41 8.33 -14.91
C THR A 120 -1.48 8.53 -16.42
N TRP A 121 -0.73 9.49 -16.98
CA TRP A 121 -0.65 9.68 -18.43
C TRP A 121 -0.05 8.47 -19.13
N LEU A 122 1.03 7.90 -18.60
CA LEU A 122 1.67 6.70 -19.15
C LEU A 122 0.69 5.52 -19.18
N THR A 123 0.00 5.25 -18.06
CA THR A 123 -1.03 4.20 -17.98
C THR A 123 -2.18 4.48 -18.96
N GLY A 124 -2.63 5.73 -19.04
CA GLY A 124 -3.66 6.15 -20.00
C GLY A 124 -3.24 5.85 -21.46
N ILE A 125 -2.02 6.21 -21.84
CA ILE A 125 -1.47 5.92 -23.18
C ILE A 125 -1.46 4.41 -23.43
N VAL A 126 -1.01 3.61 -22.48
CA VAL A 126 -0.97 2.14 -22.62
C VAL A 126 -2.37 1.55 -22.81
N PHE A 127 -3.35 2.03 -22.04
CA PHE A 127 -4.77 1.64 -22.20
C PHE A 127 -5.33 2.04 -23.57
N TRP A 128 -4.97 3.21 -24.10
CA TRP A 128 -5.39 3.62 -25.45
C TRP A 128 -4.67 2.85 -26.57
N CYS A 129 -3.41 2.47 -26.36
CA CYS A 129 -2.64 1.68 -27.31
C CYS A 129 -3.21 0.27 -27.52
N TYR A 130 -3.82 -0.34 -26.49
CA TYR A 130 -4.38 -1.69 -26.59
C TYR A 130 -5.40 -1.88 -27.73
N PRO A 131 -6.53 -1.14 -27.79
CA PRO A 131 -7.52 -1.31 -28.86
C PRO A 131 -6.96 -0.98 -30.24
N ILE A 132 -6.00 -0.05 -30.34
CA ILE A 132 -5.33 0.29 -31.61
C ILE A 132 -4.51 -0.89 -32.12
N VAL A 133 -3.63 -1.45 -31.28
CA VAL A 133 -2.78 -2.59 -31.64
C VAL A 133 -3.63 -3.83 -31.91
N ALA A 134 -4.65 -4.08 -31.09
CA ALA A 134 -5.62 -5.15 -31.32
C ALA A 134 -6.31 -4.99 -32.69
N GLY A 135 -6.75 -3.77 -33.05
CA GLY A 135 -7.33 -3.49 -34.36
C GLY A 135 -6.38 -3.81 -35.52
N VAL A 136 -5.13 -3.34 -35.44
CA VAL A 136 -4.11 -3.61 -36.46
C VAL A 136 -3.91 -5.11 -36.67
N ILE A 137 -3.76 -5.88 -35.58
CA ILE A 137 -3.56 -7.34 -35.66
C ILE A 137 -4.80 -8.03 -36.23
N TYR A 138 -5.99 -7.65 -35.75
CA TYR A 138 -7.26 -8.24 -36.16
C TYR A 138 -7.55 -8.08 -37.65
N PHE A 139 -7.26 -6.90 -38.22
CA PHE A 139 -7.51 -6.64 -39.64
C PHE A 139 -6.38 -7.12 -40.56
N ARG A 140 -5.13 -7.15 -40.08
CA ARG A 140 -3.97 -7.52 -40.92
C ARG A 140 -3.86 -9.03 -41.17
N HIS A 141 -4.40 -9.86 -40.28
CA HIS A 141 -4.25 -11.31 -40.36
C HIS A 141 -5.58 -12.05 -40.65
N PRO A 142 -5.53 -13.29 -41.15
CA PRO A 142 -6.72 -14.13 -41.27
C PRO A 142 -7.34 -14.40 -39.89
N LEU A 143 -8.67 -14.27 -39.79
CA LEU A 143 -9.41 -14.65 -38.58
C LEU A 143 -9.11 -16.08 -38.19
N TYR A 144 -9.05 -16.33 -36.89
CA TYR A 144 -8.83 -17.65 -36.30
C TYR A 144 -7.50 -18.31 -36.64
N SER A 145 -6.60 -17.63 -37.36
CA SER A 145 -5.25 -18.14 -37.61
C SER A 145 -4.45 -18.24 -36.30
N GLY A 146 -3.56 -19.23 -36.22
CA GLY A 146 -2.66 -19.41 -35.07
C GLY A 146 -1.83 -18.17 -34.76
N VAL A 147 -1.46 -17.40 -35.80
CA VAL A 147 -0.73 -16.13 -35.65
C VAL A 147 -1.55 -15.09 -34.89
N VAL A 148 -2.84 -14.89 -35.22
CA VAL A 148 -3.71 -13.96 -34.49
C VAL A 148 -3.89 -14.39 -33.05
N LYS A 149 -4.12 -15.69 -32.81
CA LYS A 149 -4.27 -16.24 -31.44
C LYS A 149 -3.05 -15.90 -30.57
N ILE A 150 -1.84 -16.15 -31.09
CA ILE A 150 -0.59 -15.88 -30.36
C ILE A 150 -0.35 -14.38 -30.16
N LEU A 151 -0.54 -13.56 -31.20
CA LEU A 151 -0.33 -12.11 -31.10
C LEU A 151 -1.32 -11.47 -30.12
N MET A 152 -2.60 -11.86 -30.16
CA MET A 152 -3.61 -11.34 -29.22
C MET A 152 -3.28 -11.67 -27.77
N VAL A 153 -2.79 -12.88 -27.48
CA VAL A 153 -2.32 -13.25 -26.14
C VAL A 153 -1.14 -12.36 -25.72
N LYS A 154 -0.12 -12.21 -26.58
CA LYS A 154 1.08 -11.40 -26.28
C LYS A 154 0.74 -9.94 -25.97
N TYR A 155 -0.06 -9.29 -26.81
CA TYR A 155 -0.37 -7.87 -26.63
C TYR A 155 -1.41 -7.62 -25.54
N SER A 156 -2.32 -8.56 -25.28
CA SER A 156 -3.20 -8.47 -24.11
C SER A 156 -2.39 -8.62 -22.81
N LEU A 157 -1.40 -9.52 -22.77
CA LEU A 157 -0.49 -9.61 -21.61
C LEU A 157 0.31 -8.32 -21.42
N LEU A 158 0.89 -7.78 -22.49
CA LEU A 158 1.74 -6.59 -22.41
C LEU A 158 0.96 -5.32 -22.06
N LEU A 159 -0.14 -5.05 -22.76
CA LEU A 159 -0.84 -3.75 -22.68
C LEU A 159 -2.01 -3.75 -21.70
N LEU A 160 -2.71 -4.88 -21.52
CA LEU A 160 -3.87 -4.95 -20.62
C LEU A 160 -3.47 -5.30 -19.19
N ILE A 161 -2.55 -6.28 -19.03
CA ILE A 161 -2.14 -6.77 -17.71
C ILE A 161 -0.87 -6.07 -17.22
N LEU A 162 0.26 -6.27 -17.91
CA LEU A 162 1.56 -5.76 -17.47
C LEU A 162 1.67 -4.23 -17.55
N GLY A 163 0.91 -3.61 -18.46
CA GLY A 163 0.89 -2.17 -18.69
C GLY A 163 0.47 -1.32 -17.49
N GLY A 164 -0.33 -1.87 -16.57
CA GLY A 164 -0.77 -1.18 -15.36
C GLY A 164 0.22 -1.25 -14.19
N TYR A 165 1.20 -2.16 -14.23
CA TYR A 165 2.11 -2.37 -13.12
C TYR A 165 2.97 -1.15 -12.78
N PRO A 166 3.52 -0.35 -13.71
CA PRO A 166 4.38 0.78 -13.34
C PRO A 166 3.73 1.75 -12.33
N LEU A 167 2.47 2.12 -12.55
CA LEU A 167 1.71 2.97 -11.61
C LEU A 167 1.51 2.26 -10.27
N MET A 168 1.11 0.98 -10.30
CA MET A 168 0.92 0.18 -9.09
C MET A 168 2.21 0.04 -8.27
N LEU A 169 3.36 -0.14 -8.94
CA LEU A 169 4.67 -0.26 -8.32
C LEU A 169 5.07 1.03 -7.61
N VAL A 170 4.87 2.18 -8.24
CA VAL A 170 5.16 3.49 -7.62
C VAL A 170 4.34 3.68 -6.34
N VAL A 171 3.04 3.40 -6.40
CA VAL A 171 2.16 3.51 -5.23
C VAL A 171 2.57 2.54 -4.13
N LEU A 172 2.81 1.28 -4.49
CA LEU A 172 3.15 0.23 -3.53
C LEU A 172 4.48 0.48 -2.83
N ILE A 173 5.52 0.82 -3.59
CA ILE A 173 6.84 1.17 -3.04
C ILE A 173 6.72 2.39 -2.13
N GLY A 174 5.98 3.42 -2.56
CA GLY A 174 5.73 4.62 -1.76
C GLY A 174 5.02 4.31 -0.44
N LEU A 175 3.99 3.47 -0.47
CA LEU A 175 3.24 3.05 0.72
C LEU A 175 4.14 2.27 1.70
N LEU A 176 4.82 1.22 1.23
CA LEU A 176 5.63 0.36 2.07
C LEU A 176 6.84 1.09 2.66
N ALA A 177 7.49 1.96 1.88
CA ALA A 177 8.66 2.74 2.30
C ALA A 177 8.32 3.97 3.13
N SER A 178 7.04 4.32 3.27
CA SER A 178 6.60 5.49 4.03
C SER A 178 6.90 5.34 5.52
N GLU A 179 7.40 6.41 6.12
CA GLU A 179 7.66 6.52 7.56
C GLU A 179 6.39 6.82 8.37
N ASN A 180 5.32 7.26 7.69
CA ASN A 180 4.05 7.63 8.32
C ASN A 180 3.07 6.45 8.43
N LEU A 181 3.42 5.31 7.84
CA LEU A 181 2.60 4.10 7.95
C LEU A 181 2.94 3.36 9.25
N ASP A 182 1.91 2.97 10.00
CA ASP A 182 2.07 2.12 11.18
C ASP A 182 2.46 0.69 10.77
N GLU A 183 3.03 -0.06 11.71
CA GLU A 183 3.60 -1.38 11.42
C GLU A 183 2.52 -2.43 11.08
N GLU A 184 1.34 -2.33 11.68
CA GLU A 184 0.24 -3.27 11.43
C GLU A 184 -0.31 -3.08 10.01
N THR A 185 -0.56 -1.84 9.61
CA THR A 185 -0.99 -1.54 8.23
C THR A 185 0.09 -1.94 7.23
N ARG A 186 1.37 -1.66 7.51
CA ARG A 186 2.48 -2.05 6.63
C ARG A 186 2.56 -3.58 6.46
N GLN A 187 2.39 -4.31 7.55
CA GLN A 187 2.37 -5.77 7.55
C GLN A 187 1.17 -6.33 6.79
N GLY A 188 -0.02 -5.74 6.95
CA GLY A 188 -1.21 -6.09 6.19
C GLY A 188 -1.01 -5.90 4.68
N ILE A 189 -0.43 -4.77 4.25
CA ILE A 189 -0.07 -4.53 2.84
C ILE A 189 0.93 -5.58 2.36
N PHE A 190 1.98 -5.87 3.14
CA PHE A 190 2.99 -6.87 2.79
C PHE A 190 2.36 -8.27 2.57
N ILE A 191 1.47 -8.70 3.46
CA ILE A 191 0.78 -10.00 3.37
C ILE A 191 -0.14 -10.04 2.14
N ASN A 192 -0.88 -8.96 1.88
CA ASN A 192 -1.72 -8.86 0.68
C ASN A 192 -0.88 -8.93 -0.60
N GLN A 193 0.30 -8.31 -0.63
CA GLN A 193 1.20 -8.42 -1.77
C GLN A 193 1.76 -9.83 -1.94
N LEU A 194 2.09 -10.53 -0.85
CA LEU A 194 2.51 -11.94 -0.92
C LEU A 194 1.43 -12.83 -1.55
N GLY A 195 0.16 -12.64 -1.18
CA GLY A 195 -0.95 -13.33 -1.84
C GLY A 195 -1.08 -12.95 -3.32
N GLY A 196 -1.00 -11.64 -3.62
CA GLY A 196 -1.06 -11.09 -4.98
C GLY A 196 0.10 -11.51 -5.90
N MET A 197 1.23 -11.95 -5.33
CA MET A 197 2.35 -12.48 -6.11
C MET A 197 1.98 -13.73 -6.88
N ILE A 198 1.09 -14.58 -6.35
CA ILE A 198 0.73 -15.84 -7.00
C ILE A 198 0.12 -15.62 -8.39
N PRO A 199 -0.99 -14.86 -8.54
CA PRO A 199 -1.55 -14.57 -9.85
C PRO A 199 -0.59 -13.74 -10.71
N THR A 200 0.15 -12.79 -10.13
CA THR A 200 1.15 -11.99 -10.84
C THR A 200 2.24 -12.87 -11.47
N ALA A 201 2.79 -13.80 -10.70
CA ALA A 201 3.80 -14.75 -11.14
C ALA A 201 3.29 -15.60 -12.29
N LEU A 202 2.01 -16.01 -12.27
CA LEU A 202 1.40 -16.76 -13.37
C LEU A 202 1.33 -15.93 -14.67
N PHE A 203 0.93 -14.66 -14.60
CA PHE A 203 0.93 -13.77 -15.78
C PHE A 203 2.34 -13.50 -16.31
N VAL A 204 3.30 -13.27 -15.42
CA VAL A 204 4.71 -13.09 -15.80
C VAL A 204 5.28 -14.36 -16.41
N ALA A 205 4.99 -15.53 -15.85
CA ALA A 205 5.37 -16.82 -16.42
C ALA A 205 4.82 -16.96 -17.83
N LEU A 206 3.52 -16.69 -18.00
CA LEU A 206 2.86 -16.78 -19.28
C LEU A 206 3.47 -15.80 -20.30
N ALA A 207 3.81 -14.59 -19.88
CA ALA A 207 4.50 -13.62 -20.73
C ALA A 207 5.89 -14.13 -21.14
N LEU A 208 6.72 -14.59 -20.21
CA LEU A 208 8.06 -15.10 -20.51
C LEU A 208 8.01 -16.27 -21.50
N TRP A 209 7.07 -17.19 -21.32
CA TRP A 209 6.84 -18.28 -22.28
C TRP A 209 6.33 -17.77 -23.62
N ALA A 210 5.35 -16.87 -23.63
CA ALA A 210 4.78 -16.32 -24.87
C ALA A 210 5.83 -15.60 -25.72
N PHE A 211 6.69 -14.80 -25.09
CA PHE A 211 7.76 -14.06 -25.76
C PHE A 211 9.02 -14.89 -26.03
N GLY A 212 9.04 -16.19 -25.70
CA GLY A 212 10.16 -17.08 -25.98
C GLY A 212 11.39 -16.83 -25.09
N ALA A 213 11.19 -16.17 -23.94
CA ALA A 213 12.23 -15.88 -22.95
C ALA A 213 12.33 -16.96 -21.85
N GLY A 214 11.49 -18.00 -21.89
CA GLY A 214 11.62 -19.19 -21.05
C GLY A 214 12.91 -19.93 -21.40
N GLY A 215 13.93 -19.83 -20.54
CA GLY A 215 15.26 -20.39 -20.79
C GLY A 215 15.31 -21.92 -20.77
N VAL A 216 16.53 -22.48 -20.71
CA VAL A 216 16.75 -23.93 -20.53
C VAL A 216 16.14 -24.37 -19.21
N ASN A 217 15.28 -25.39 -19.27
CA ASN A 217 14.62 -25.96 -18.10
C ASN A 217 15.58 -26.90 -17.37
N HIS A 218 15.74 -26.71 -16.06
CA HIS A 218 16.40 -27.69 -15.20
C HIS A 218 15.34 -28.54 -14.51
N SER A 219 15.46 -29.86 -14.59
CA SER A 219 14.64 -30.76 -13.80
C SER A 219 15.05 -30.67 -12.33
N PHE A 220 14.10 -30.38 -11.45
CA PHE A 220 14.26 -30.43 -10.01
C PHE A 220 13.34 -31.51 -9.46
N ASP A 221 13.89 -32.41 -8.66
CA ASP A 221 13.15 -33.50 -8.04
C ASP A 221 13.28 -33.36 -6.52
N MET A 222 12.22 -32.89 -5.87
CA MET A 222 12.10 -32.92 -4.42
C MET A 222 10.80 -33.62 -4.05
N ALA A 223 10.93 -34.75 -3.35
CA ALA A 223 9.86 -35.44 -2.63
C ALA A 223 8.49 -35.42 -3.36
N ALA A 224 8.43 -36.06 -4.54
CA ALA A 224 7.25 -36.26 -5.38
C ALA A 224 6.74 -35.07 -6.23
N LEU A 225 7.42 -33.91 -6.20
CA LEU A 225 7.20 -32.82 -7.16
C LEU A 225 8.32 -32.83 -8.21
N SER A 226 8.15 -33.62 -9.27
CA SER A 226 9.02 -33.53 -10.44
C SER A 226 8.68 -32.25 -11.21
N GLY A 227 9.54 -31.23 -11.15
CA GLY A 227 9.30 -29.93 -11.77
C GLY A 227 10.37 -29.51 -12.78
N THR A 228 9.98 -28.80 -13.84
CA THR A 228 10.94 -28.09 -14.71
C THR A 228 11.07 -26.62 -14.30
N LEU A 229 12.05 -26.31 -13.46
CA LEU A 229 12.30 -24.94 -13.01
C LEU A 229 13.14 -24.16 -14.02
N SER A 230 12.65 -23.02 -14.49
CA SER A 230 13.50 -22.00 -15.11
C SER A 230 14.11 -21.13 -14.02
N LEU A 231 15.38 -21.38 -13.67
CA LEU A 231 16.13 -20.62 -12.65
C LEU A 231 16.10 -19.12 -12.95
N ARG A 232 16.19 -18.73 -14.23
CA ARG A 232 16.12 -17.34 -14.68
C ARG A 232 14.78 -16.68 -14.29
N THR A 233 13.67 -17.35 -14.55
CA THR A 233 12.33 -16.84 -14.23
C THR A 233 12.13 -16.72 -12.71
N LEU A 234 12.59 -17.72 -11.95
CA LEU A 234 12.56 -17.67 -10.49
C LEU A 234 13.36 -16.48 -9.96
N LEU A 235 14.61 -16.31 -10.41
CA LEU A 235 15.47 -15.21 -9.97
C LEU A 235 14.89 -13.84 -10.32
N LEU A 236 14.30 -13.67 -11.52
CA LEU A 236 13.66 -12.42 -11.91
C LEU A 236 12.49 -12.06 -10.98
N LEU A 237 11.66 -13.03 -10.60
CA LEU A 237 10.54 -12.80 -9.70
C LEU A 237 10.97 -12.58 -8.25
N LEU A 238 12.02 -13.27 -7.80
CA LEU A 238 12.61 -13.02 -6.48
C LEU A 238 13.21 -11.61 -6.41
N LEU A 239 13.91 -11.18 -7.46
CA LEU A 239 14.47 -9.83 -7.53
C LEU A 239 13.37 -8.79 -7.62
N PHE A 240 12.34 -9.02 -8.44
CA PHE A 240 11.15 -8.17 -8.51
C PHE A 240 10.50 -8.02 -7.13
N PHE A 241 10.22 -9.13 -6.44
CA PHE A 241 9.65 -9.10 -5.10
C PHE A 241 10.54 -8.41 -4.08
N ALA A 242 11.84 -8.69 -4.11
CA ALA A 242 12.81 -8.07 -3.24
C ALA A 242 12.80 -6.54 -3.41
N CYS A 243 12.81 -6.06 -4.64
CA CYS A 243 12.83 -4.63 -4.96
C CYS A 243 11.50 -3.91 -4.72
N VAL A 244 10.36 -4.58 -4.96
CA VAL A 244 9.04 -3.96 -4.94
C VAL A 244 8.36 -4.05 -3.57
N VAL A 245 8.62 -5.13 -2.82
CA VAL A 245 7.90 -5.42 -1.58
C VAL A 245 8.85 -5.49 -0.40
N LEU A 246 9.85 -6.38 -0.42
CA LEU A 246 10.68 -6.65 0.76
C LEU A 246 11.57 -5.46 1.15
N LEU A 247 12.32 -4.90 0.21
CA LEU A 247 13.21 -3.76 0.48
C LEU A 247 12.41 -2.52 0.91
N PRO A 248 11.34 -2.10 0.21
CA PRO A 248 10.49 -0.99 0.66
C PRO A 248 9.91 -1.22 2.05
N TYR A 249 9.44 -2.44 2.36
CA TYR A 249 8.94 -2.79 3.69
C TYR A 249 10.01 -2.59 4.77
N LEU A 250 11.22 -3.14 4.57
CA LEU A 250 12.31 -3.02 5.55
C LEU A 250 12.79 -1.57 5.72
N ILE A 251 12.87 -0.82 4.62
CA ILE A 251 13.23 0.60 4.64
C ILE A 251 12.16 1.38 5.42
N GLY A 252 10.88 1.17 5.11
CA GLY A 252 9.78 1.85 5.76
C GLY A 252 9.69 1.55 7.25
N SER A 253 9.80 0.28 7.66
CA SER A 253 9.80 -0.09 9.09
C SER A 253 10.95 0.58 9.85
N LYS A 254 12.15 0.67 9.26
CA LYS A 254 13.29 1.38 9.88
C LYS A 254 13.03 2.88 9.96
N ARG A 255 12.53 3.51 8.90
CA ARG A 255 12.24 4.96 8.87
C ARG A 255 11.13 5.32 9.85
N ALA A 256 10.02 4.59 9.86
CA ALA A 256 8.91 4.81 10.78
C ALA A 256 9.33 4.68 12.24
N ARG A 257 10.15 3.65 12.55
CA ARG A 257 10.71 3.49 13.90
C ARG A 257 11.62 4.66 14.29
N ARG A 258 12.51 5.10 13.40
CA ARG A 258 13.37 6.26 13.64
C ARG A 258 12.54 7.52 13.90
N ARG A 259 11.56 7.80 13.04
CA ARG A 259 10.66 8.96 13.17
C ARG A 259 9.88 8.94 14.49
N ARG A 260 9.39 7.77 14.92
CA ARG A 260 8.72 7.61 16.21
C ARG A 260 9.67 7.89 17.39
N LEU A 261 10.91 7.40 17.32
CA LEU A 261 11.91 7.67 18.35
C LEU A 261 12.27 9.17 18.41
N ASP A 262 12.40 9.83 17.25
CA ASP A 262 12.66 11.26 17.18
C ASP A 262 11.54 12.05 17.88
N PHE A 263 10.26 11.73 17.63
CA PHE A 263 9.13 12.36 18.32
C PHE A 263 9.11 12.10 19.82
N LEU A 264 9.38 10.87 20.27
CA LEU A 264 9.44 10.55 21.70
C LEU A 264 10.60 11.27 22.39
N GLN A 265 11.75 11.38 21.73
CA GLN A 265 12.91 12.11 22.25
C GLN A 265 12.63 13.61 22.34
N GLU A 266 11.99 14.19 21.33
CA GLU A 266 11.58 15.60 21.31
C GLU A 266 10.58 15.88 22.44
N GLN A 267 9.57 15.01 22.63
CA GLN A 267 8.62 15.11 23.74
C GLN A 267 9.29 14.99 25.12
N SER A 268 10.26 14.07 25.25
CA SER A 268 11.05 13.92 26.48
C SER A 268 11.87 15.18 26.78
N GLY A 269 12.41 15.84 25.76
CA GLY A 269 13.10 17.12 25.88
C GLY A 269 12.22 18.23 26.45
N PHE A 270 10.98 18.38 25.94
CA PHE A 270 10.03 19.37 26.48
C PHE A 270 9.63 19.08 27.92
N ILE A 271 9.41 17.81 28.27
CA ILE A 271 9.07 17.41 29.65
C ILE A 271 10.24 17.64 30.60
N ALA A 272 11.48 17.35 30.17
CA ALA A 272 12.67 17.68 30.95
C ALA A 272 12.78 19.18 31.19
N GLY A 273 12.58 20.01 30.15
CA GLY A 273 12.53 21.46 30.29
C GLY A 273 11.45 21.94 31.27
N LEU A 274 10.27 21.31 31.28
CA LEU A 274 9.22 21.62 32.25
C LEU A 274 9.64 21.26 33.69
N VAL A 275 10.21 20.08 33.89
CA VAL A 275 10.71 19.63 35.21
C VAL A 275 11.79 20.59 35.73
N ASP A 276 12.74 20.99 34.89
CA ASP A 276 13.82 21.92 35.27
C ASP A 276 13.26 23.30 35.73
N VAL A 277 12.15 23.76 35.15
CA VAL A 277 11.47 24.99 35.58
C VAL A 277 10.79 24.81 36.94
N LEU A 278 10.27 23.61 37.22
CA LEU A 278 9.48 23.30 38.41
C LEU A 278 10.33 22.87 39.63
N GLU A 279 11.53 22.32 39.43
CA GLU A 279 12.44 21.94 40.52
C GLU A 279 13.08 23.15 41.23
N SER A 280 13.20 24.29 40.53
CA SER A 280 13.80 25.51 41.06
C SER A 280 12.98 26.75 40.70
N PRO A 281 11.73 26.88 41.21
CA PRO A 281 10.84 27.97 40.86
C PRO A 281 11.31 29.25 41.56
N THR A 282 12.26 29.97 40.97
CA THR A 282 12.63 31.29 41.50
C THR A 282 11.44 32.23 41.28
N PRO A 283 10.90 32.91 42.31
CA PRO A 283 9.65 33.70 42.21
C PRO A 283 9.65 34.74 41.08
N LEU A 284 10.84 35.18 40.66
CA LEU A 284 11.06 36.19 39.63
C LEU A 284 11.20 35.63 38.20
N THR A 285 11.44 34.32 38.02
CA THR A 285 11.86 33.76 36.71
C THR A 285 10.98 32.62 36.20
N TRP A 286 10.20 31.97 37.06
CA TRP A 286 9.39 30.82 36.65
C TRP A 286 8.32 31.20 35.61
N GLN A 287 7.69 32.38 35.73
CA GLN A 287 6.67 32.85 34.78
C GLN A 287 7.25 33.05 33.37
N GLU A 288 8.42 33.68 33.28
CA GLU A 288 9.10 33.89 32.00
C GLU A 288 9.48 32.57 31.35
N LYS A 289 10.04 31.63 32.14
CA LYS A 289 10.43 30.30 31.66
C LYS A 289 9.24 29.46 31.18
N LEU A 290 8.12 29.45 31.91
CA LEU A 290 6.91 28.74 31.48
C LEU A 290 6.29 29.38 30.23
N THR A 291 6.28 30.71 30.15
CA THR A 291 5.79 31.42 28.95
C THR A 291 6.65 31.11 27.73
N LYS A 292 7.98 31.06 27.92
CA LYS A 292 8.93 30.67 26.87
C LYS A 292 8.70 29.22 26.42
N LEU A 293 8.61 28.28 27.35
CA LEU A 293 8.36 26.86 27.02
C LEU A 293 7.03 26.70 26.27
N ARG A 294 5.99 27.43 26.68
CA ARG A 294 4.71 27.45 25.98
C ARG A 294 4.86 27.98 24.55
N GLY A 295 5.61 29.06 24.36
CA GLY A 295 5.95 29.60 23.03
C GLY A 295 6.66 28.57 22.16
N GLU A 296 7.67 27.89 22.70
CA GLU A 296 8.42 26.83 21.99
C GLU A 296 7.51 25.66 21.57
N LEU A 297 6.57 25.24 22.43
CA LEU A 297 5.57 24.22 22.11
C LEU A 297 4.62 24.66 20.98
N ALA A 298 4.11 25.88 21.06
CA ALA A 298 3.20 26.44 20.06
C ALA A 298 3.89 26.63 18.70
N ASP A 299 5.12 27.15 18.69
CA ASP A 299 5.93 27.31 17.49
C ASP A 299 6.24 25.95 16.86
N ARG A 300 6.60 24.96 17.68
CA ARG A 300 6.89 23.61 17.18
C ARG A 300 5.64 22.94 16.59
N ARG A 301 4.47 23.10 17.21
CA ARG A 301 3.19 22.61 16.70
C ARG A 301 2.86 23.26 15.36
N THR A 302 2.99 24.59 15.26
CA THR A 302 2.71 25.35 14.03
C THR A 302 3.61 24.88 12.90
N LYS A 303 4.92 24.78 13.16
CA LYS A 303 5.88 24.24 12.18
C LYS A 303 5.54 22.82 11.73
N LEU A 304 5.10 21.95 12.66
CA LEU A 304 4.72 20.58 12.32
C LEU A 304 3.48 20.56 11.42
N VAL A 305 2.49 21.42 11.65
CA VAL A 305 1.31 21.57 10.79
C VAL A 305 1.74 22.09 9.41
N ASP A 306 2.62 23.09 9.34
CA ASP A 306 3.08 23.67 8.08
C ASP A 306 3.92 22.69 7.24
N ASP A 307 4.69 21.80 7.89
CA ASP A 307 5.54 20.82 7.19
C ASP A 307 4.77 19.58 6.71
N GLU A 308 3.62 19.24 7.32
CA GLU A 308 2.94 17.96 7.13
C GLU A 308 1.53 18.10 6.53
N VAL A 309 1.38 17.72 5.26
CA VAL A 309 0.11 17.78 4.49
C VAL A 309 -1.07 17.14 5.24
N SER A 310 -0.85 16.02 5.92
CA SER A 310 -1.89 15.35 6.70
C SER A 310 -2.43 16.18 7.86
N LEU A 311 -1.56 16.96 8.52
CA LEU A 311 -1.97 17.82 9.62
C LEU A 311 -2.69 19.08 9.11
N GLN A 312 -2.25 19.65 7.98
CA GLN A 312 -2.97 20.75 7.31
C GLN A 312 -4.39 20.34 6.94
N MET A 313 -4.53 19.22 6.23
CA MET A 313 -5.83 18.71 5.82
C MET A 313 -6.74 18.44 7.01
N LYS A 314 -6.18 17.89 8.10
CA LYS A 314 -6.96 17.66 9.32
C LYS A 314 -7.43 18.97 9.96
N ALA A 315 -6.57 19.98 10.03
CA ALA A 315 -6.92 21.29 10.55
C ALA A 315 -8.04 21.95 9.71
N GLU A 316 -7.96 21.87 8.38
CA GLU A 316 -9.02 22.36 7.48
C GLU A 316 -10.35 21.62 7.70
N LEU A 317 -10.30 20.29 7.85
CA LEU A 317 -11.48 19.47 8.14
C LEU A 317 -12.12 19.83 9.48
N ASP A 318 -11.31 20.08 10.51
CA ASP A 318 -11.79 20.46 11.84
C ASP A 318 -12.33 21.90 11.87
N ALA A 319 -11.83 22.78 11.00
CA ALA A 319 -12.35 24.13 10.78
C ALA A 319 -13.68 24.16 9.98
N GLY A 320 -14.15 23.01 9.48
CA GLY A 320 -15.39 22.91 8.73
C GLY A 320 -15.26 23.31 7.25
N SER A 321 -14.06 23.31 6.68
CA SER A 321 -13.84 23.56 5.26
C SER A 321 -14.59 22.56 4.38
N GLU A 322 -15.11 23.03 3.24
CA GLU A 322 -15.77 22.15 2.27
C GLU A 322 -14.76 21.15 1.68
N VAL A 323 -15.06 19.87 1.83
CA VAL A 323 -14.24 18.79 1.25
C VAL A 323 -14.68 18.56 -0.20
N PRO A 324 -13.76 18.63 -1.17
CA PRO A 324 -14.09 18.28 -2.55
C PRO A 324 -14.73 16.88 -2.62
N PRO A 325 -15.77 16.65 -3.42
CA PRO A 325 -16.47 15.36 -3.49
C PRO A 325 -15.55 14.16 -3.79
N GLN A 326 -14.43 14.42 -4.46
CA GLN A 326 -13.43 13.42 -4.83
C GLN A 326 -12.56 12.97 -3.63
N LEU A 327 -12.47 13.79 -2.58
CA LEU A 327 -11.66 13.54 -1.38
C LEU A 327 -12.49 13.11 -0.18
N THR A 328 -13.82 13.03 -0.28
CA THR A 328 -14.71 12.74 0.85
C THR A 328 -14.36 11.43 1.57
N LEU A 329 -14.14 10.34 0.82
CA LEU A 329 -13.73 9.06 1.40
C LEU A 329 -12.33 9.11 2.02
N ALA A 330 -11.42 9.88 1.43
CA ALA A 330 -10.06 10.06 1.95
C ALA A 330 -10.07 10.86 3.26
N ALA A 331 -10.90 11.91 3.34
CA ALA A 331 -11.11 12.69 4.56
C ALA A 331 -11.72 11.84 5.68
N GLU A 332 -12.68 10.97 5.36
CA GLU A 332 -13.24 10.00 6.31
C GLU A 332 -12.17 9.01 6.80
N ALA A 333 -11.34 8.48 5.89
CA ALA A 333 -10.23 7.62 6.23
C ALA A 333 -9.20 8.33 7.13
N LEU A 334 -8.86 9.60 6.85
CA LEU A 334 -7.98 10.42 7.67
C LEU A 334 -8.54 10.58 9.10
N LYS A 335 -9.81 10.93 9.21
CA LYS A 335 -10.49 11.13 10.51
C LYS A 335 -10.48 9.87 11.37
N ASN A 336 -10.70 8.70 10.76
CA ASN A 336 -10.77 7.42 11.48
C ASN A 336 -9.39 6.81 11.81
N THR A 337 -8.33 7.29 11.16
CA THR A 337 -6.96 6.76 11.30
C THR A 337 -5.97 7.72 11.96
N SER A 338 -6.38 8.95 12.30
CA SER A 338 -5.53 9.90 13.02
C SER A 338 -4.99 9.35 14.34
N GLY A 339 -5.76 8.52 15.06
CA GLY A 339 -5.35 7.92 16.33
C GLY A 339 -4.24 6.86 16.25
N VAL A 340 -3.81 6.45 15.04
CA VAL A 340 -2.72 5.47 14.86
C VAL A 340 -1.47 6.07 14.19
N ASP A 341 -1.57 7.29 13.66
CA ASP A 341 -0.46 7.98 12.99
C ASP A 341 0.36 8.79 14.00
N ALA A 342 1.67 8.53 14.03
CA ALA A 342 2.60 9.12 14.98
C ALA A 342 2.63 10.66 14.96
N ARG A 343 2.37 11.29 13.80
CA ARG A 343 2.35 12.75 13.67
C ARG A 343 1.18 13.37 14.41
N PHE A 344 0.00 12.75 14.30
CA PHE A 344 -1.19 13.20 15.02
C PHE A 344 -1.06 12.95 16.51
N LEU A 345 -0.50 11.81 16.91
CA LEU A 345 -0.24 11.51 18.32
C LEU A 345 0.75 12.51 18.93
N PHE A 346 1.82 12.85 18.21
CA PHE A 346 2.80 13.84 18.65
C PHE A 346 2.21 15.26 18.67
N SER A 347 1.50 15.67 17.63
CA SER A 347 0.82 16.98 17.61
C SER A 347 -0.19 17.12 18.77
N GLY A 348 -0.96 16.06 19.04
CA GLY A 348 -1.88 16.00 20.18
C GLY A 348 -1.15 16.02 21.53
N SER A 349 0.03 15.39 21.64
CA SER A 349 0.82 15.42 22.87
C SER A 349 1.43 16.80 23.14
N LEU A 350 1.85 17.53 22.10
CA LEU A 350 2.27 18.93 22.20
C LEU A 350 1.12 19.83 22.65
N ASN A 351 -0.07 19.68 22.05
CA ASN A 351 -1.24 20.46 22.44
C ASN A 351 -1.63 20.23 23.92
N LYS A 352 -1.67 18.97 24.34
CA LYS A 352 -1.94 18.61 25.73
C LYS A 352 -0.88 19.18 26.68
N LEU A 353 0.39 19.15 26.31
CA LEU A 353 1.46 19.71 27.13
C LEU A 353 1.36 21.24 27.23
N GLU A 354 0.96 21.92 26.15
CA GLU A 354 0.73 23.38 26.15
C GLU A 354 -0.42 23.77 27.11
N GLU A 355 -1.52 23.03 27.07
CA GLU A 355 -2.66 23.19 27.99
C GLU A 355 -2.24 22.97 29.44
N GLU A 356 -1.50 21.89 29.71
CA GLU A 356 -1.01 21.60 31.06
C GLU A 356 0.00 22.65 31.55
N VAL A 357 0.89 23.17 30.70
CA VAL A 357 1.80 24.29 31.05
C VAL A 357 0.99 25.52 31.45
N SER A 358 -0.13 25.77 30.78
CA SER A 358 -1.03 26.89 31.10
C SER A 358 -1.76 26.66 32.43
N GLU A 359 -2.18 25.44 32.71
CA GLU A 359 -2.79 25.04 33.99
C GLU A 359 -1.80 25.21 35.15
N ILE A 360 -0.56 24.76 34.97
CA ILE A 360 0.53 24.92 35.95
C ILE A 360 0.79 26.40 36.21
N ALA A 361 0.89 27.22 35.15
CA ALA A 361 1.12 28.65 35.30
C ALA A 361 0.00 29.32 36.10
N ALA A 362 -1.26 28.96 35.84
CA ALA A 362 -2.41 29.47 36.58
C ALA A 362 -2.43 29.03 38.05
N ASP A 363 -2.16 27.74 38.32
CA ASP A 363 -2.08 27.20 39.69
C ASP A 363 -0.99 27.90 40.50
N LEU A 364 0.23 28.01 39.94
CA LEU A 364 1.35 28.69 40.60
C LEU A 364 1.08 30.18 40.83
N GLN A 365 0.40 30.87 39.90
CA GLN A 365 0.05 32.29 40.05
C GLN A 365 -1.04 32.53 41.10
N SER A 366 -1.95 31.57 41.30
CA SER A 366 -3.04 31.67 42.27
C SER A 366 -2.58 31.47 43.73
N ARG A 367 -1.36 30.97 43.93
CA ARG A 367 -0.84 30.60 45.25
C ARG A 367 -0.05 31.73 45.91
N PRO A 368 -0.08 31.84 47.25
CA PRO A 368 0.80 32.74 47.97
C PRO A 368 2.27 32.32 47.77
N PRO A 369 3.24 33.25 47.83
CA PRO A 369 4.66 32.98 47.54
C PRO A 369 5.25 31.78 48.29
N ALA A 370 4.87 31.60 49.56
CA ALA A 370 5.31 30.48 50.39
C ALA A 370 4.77 29.10 49.95
N GLY A 371 3.69 29.06 49.15
CA GLY A 371 3.07 27.84 48.64
C GLY A 371 3.47 27.47 47.20
N VAL A 372 4.21 28.35 46.50
CA VAL A 372 4.62 28.14 45.11
C VAL A 372 5.63 27.00 44.99
N GLU A 373 6.63 26.95 45.86
CA GLU A 373 7.66 25.89 45.85
C GLU A 373 7.06 24.50 46.08
N ALA A 374 6.17 24.38 47.07
CA ALA A 374 5.49 23.10 47.36
C ALA A 374 4.58 22.64 46.21
N ALA A 375 3.90 23.57 45.54
CA ALA A 375 3.06 23.27 44.39
C ALA A 375 3.88 22.86 43.17
N ALA A 376 4.95 23.60 42.89
CA ALA A 376 5.87 23.28 41.79
C ALA A 376 6.54 21.92 41.99
N ALA A 377 6.92 21.56 43.22
CA ALA A 377 7.45 20.24 43.53
C ALA A 377 6.43 19.10 43.26
N LEU A 378 5.14 19.33 43.56
CA LEU A 378 4.07 18.37 43.30
C LEU A 378 3.88 18.15 41.79
N TRP A 379 3.86 19.24 41.02
CA TRP A 379 3.84 19.18 39.56
C TRP A 379 5.09 18.52 38.99
N SER A 380 6.28 18.87 39.49
CA SER A 380 7.55 18.27 39.08
C SER A 380 7.50 16.74 39.19
N LYS A 381 7.08 16.21 40.35
CA LYS A 381 6.96 14.76 40.59
C LYS A 381 6.03 14.06 39.60
N LYS A 382 4.93 14.71 39.18
CA LYS A 382 4.02 14.19 38.15
C LYS A 382 4.74 14.05 36.81
N TYR A 383 5.56 15.04 36.42
CA TYR A 383 6.29 15.03 35.16
C TYR A 383 7.56 14.17 35.18
N GLU A 384 8.21 13.98 36.32
CA GLU A 384 9.25 12.96 36.49
C GLU A 384 8.71 11.56 36.19
N THR A 385 7.51 11.24 36.67
CA THR A 385 6.84 9.96 36.39
C THR A 385 6.58 9.82 34.89
N ARG A 386 6.06 10.87 34.24
CA ARG A 386 5.82 10.88 32.79
C ARG A 386 7.11 10.76 31.97
N LYS A 387 8.21 11.36 32.43
CA LYS A 387 9.54 11.24 31.84
C LYS A 387 10.03 9.79 31.90
N ALA A 388 9.83 9.11 33.03
CA ALA A 388 10.16 7.69 33.17
C ALA A 388 9.29 6.79 32.27
N ASP A 389 8.00 7.10 32.12
CA ASP A 389 7.11 6.36 31.22
C ASP A 389 7.52 6.52 29.75
N LEU A 390 7.90 7.74 29.34
CA LEU A 390 8.44 7.97 27.99
C LEU A 390 9.76 7.23 27.75
N ALA A 391 10.64 7.14 28.76
CA ALA A 391 11.86 6.35 28.65
C ALA A 391 11.55 4.86 28.40
N LYS A 392 10.54 4.30 29.08
CA LYS A 392 10.07 2.93 28.83
C LYS A 392 9.47 2.77 27.43
N GLU A 393 8.71 3.76 26.95
CA GLU A 393 8.18 3.75 25.58
C GLU A 393 9.31 3.79 24.53
N MET A 394 10.35 4.59 24.75
CA MET A 394 11.55 4.64 23.90
C MET A 394 12.32 3.31 23.90
N GLU A 395 12.46 2.66 25.07
CA GLU A 395 13.09 1.34 25.19
C GLU A 395 12.26 0.26 24.47
N SER A 396 10.94 0.28 24.63
CA SER A 396 10.02 -0.61 23.90
C SER A 396 10.11 -0.42 22.39
N ALA A 397 10.14 0.83 21.92
CA ALA A 397 10.28 1.16 20.50
C ALA A 397 11.65 0.75 19.94
N THR A 398 12.71 0.76 20.75
CA THR A 398 14.05 0.30 20.34
C THR A 398 14.21 -1.23 20.38
N THR A 399 13.48 -1.93 21.24
CA THR A 399 13.60 -3.39 21.37
C THR A 399 12.64 -4.17 20.47
N LYS A 400 11.52 -3.56 20.04
CA LYS A 400 10.55 -4.19 19.14
C LYS A 400 11.20 -4.57 17.80
N LYS A 401 11.28 -5.89 17.55
CA LYS A 401 11.74 -6.46 16.28
C LYS A 401 10.64 -6.38 15.23
N THR A 402 11.01 -6.13 13.99
CA THR A 402 10.12 -6.27 12.83
C THR A 402 9.74 -7.74 12.70
N LEU A 403 8.44 -8.05 12.82
CA LEU A 403 7.90 -9.42 12.88
C LEU A 403 8.12 -10.20 11.58
N VAL A 404 8.35 -9.50 10.47
CA VAL A 404 8.58 -10.09 9.16
C VAL A 404 10.03 -10.57 9.05
N THR A 405 10.25 -11.78 9.57
CA THR A 405 11.51 -12.50 9.43
C THR A 405 11.59 -13.25 8.09
N VAL A 406 12.84 -13.51 7.70
CA VAL A 406 13.36 -14.26 6.53
C VAL A 406 12.58 -15.55 6.19
N GLY A 407 11.85 -16.14 7.14
CA GLY A 407 11.04 -17.35 6.95
C GLY A 407 9.88 -17.20 5.95
N MET A 408 9.26 -16.01 5.83
CA MET A 408 8.21 -15.80 4.83
C MET A 408 8.76 -15.70 3.40
N GLY A 409 10.00 -15.23 3.25
CA GLY A 409 10.69 -15.22 1.96
C GLY A 409 10.90 -16.64 1.44
N ALA A 410 11.26 -17.59 2.31
CA ALA A 410 11.41 -19.01 1.94
C ALA A 410 10.07 -19.65 1.55
N ALA A 411 9.00 -19.44 2.33
CA ALA A 411 7.67 -19.97 2.01
C ALA A 411 7.10 -19.38 0.71
N ALA A 412 7.21 -18.06 0.52
CA ALA A 412 6.80 -17.38 -0.71
C ALA A 412 7.63 -17.86 -1.92
N THR A 413 8.94 -18.06 -1.75
CA THR A 413 9.82 -18.60 -2.80
C THR A 413 9.39 -20.00 -3.23
N THR A 414 9.07 -20.89 -2.30
CA THR A 414 8.64 -22.26 -2.61
C THR A 414 7.29 -22.30 -3.33
N ILE A 415 6.32 -21.50 -2.87
CA ILE A 415 4.98 -21.42 -3.50
C ILE A 415 5.07 -20.80 -4.90
N VAL A 416 5.80 -19.70 -5.04
CA VAL A 416 5.99 -19.02 -6.33
C VAL A 416 6.76 -19.93 -7.30
N SER A 417 7.79 -20.63 -6.83
CA SER A 417 8.57 -21.60 -7.62
C SER A 417 7.72 -22.73 -8.21
N ALA A 418 6.86 -23.37 -7.40
CA ALA A 418 5.99 -24.45 -7.87
C ALA A 418 4.99 -23.99 -8.94
N ILE A 419 4.42 -22.79 -8.77
CA ILE A 419 3.44 -22.20 -9.71
C ILE A 419 4.10 -21.81 -11.03
N LEU A 420 5.35 -21.34 -10.98
CA LEU A 420 6.12 -20.94 -12.17
C LEU A 420 6.53 -22.11 -13.05
N SER A 421 6.93 -23.22 -12.44
CA SER A 421 7.44 -24.41 -13.13
C SER A 421 6.34 -25.14 -13.89
N GLU A 422 5.22 -25.42 -13.21
CA GLU A 422 4.22 -26.35 -13.73
C GLU A 422 3.00 -25.64 -14.33
N VAL A 423 2.49 -24.60 -13.65
CA VAL A 423 1.22 -23.98 -14.04
C VAL A 423 1.38 -23.06 -15.24
N GLY A 424 2.42 -22.22 -15.24
CA GLY A 424 2.72 -21.33 -16.39
C GLY A 424 3.06 -22.11 -17.67
N LYS A 425 3.81 -23.21 -17.54
CA LYS A 425 4.15 -24.09 -18.66
C LYS A 425 2.92 -24.82 -19.18
N ALA A 426 2.11 -25.41 -18.30
CA ALA A 426 0.85 -26.05 -18.68
C ALA A 426 -0.10 -25.07 -19.39
N ALA A 427 -0.20 -23.83 -18.91
CA ALA A 427 -0.97 -22.78 -19.57
C ALA A 427 -0.46 -22.52 -20.99
N TRP A 428 0.85 -22.35 -21.18
CA TRP A 428 1.42 -22.12 -22.50
C TRP A 428 1.23 -23.33 -23.44
N THR A 429 1.38 -24.56 -22.95
CA THR A 429 1.11 -25.77 -23.73
C THR A 429 -0.33 -25.84 -24.22
N VAL A 430 -1.30 -25.46 -23.38
CA VAL A 430 -2.71 -25.41 -23.79
C VAL A 430 -2.94 -24.37 -24.89
N ILE A 431 -2.32 -23.19 -24.77
CA ILE A 431 -2.42 -22.11 -25.77
C ILE A 431 -1.78 -22.54 -27.09
N SER A 432 -0.58 -23.11 -27.07
CA SER A 432 0.13 -23.51 -28.27
C SER A 432 -0.59 -24.65 -29.01
N GLN A 433 -1.15 -25.62 -28.29
CA GLN A 433 -1.98 -26.68 -28.90
C GLN A 433 -3.25 -26.15 -29.57
N HIS A 434 -3.88 -25.11 -29.00
CA HIS A 434 -5.06 -24.45 -29.60
C HIS A 434 -4.70 -23.46 -30.70
N ALA A 435 -3.45 -23.03 -30.80
CA ALA A 435 -2.97 -22.16 -31.87
C ALA A 435 -2.58 -22.95 -33.14
N VAL A 436 -2.18 -24.21 -32.99
CA VAL A 436 -1.81 -25.11 -34.11
C VAL A 436 -3.04 -25.76 -34.76
N ARG A 437 -4.15 -25.87 -34.02
CA ARG A 437 -5.48 -26.23 -34.55
C ARG A 437 -6.23 -25.00 -35.03
#